data_AF-A0A950C2J3-F1
#
_entry.id   AF-A0A950C2J3-F1
#
_cell.length_a   1.000
_cell.length_b   1.000
_cell.length_c   1.000
_cell.angle_alpha   90.00
_cell.angle_beta   90.00
_cell.angle_gamma   90.00
#
_symmetry.space_group_name_H-M   'P 1'
#
loop_
_entity.id
_entity.type
_entity.pdbx_description
1 polymer ?
#
loop_
_entity_poly.entity_id
_entity_poly.type
_entity_poly.pdbx_seq_one_letter_code
_entity_poly.pdbx_strand_id
1 'polypeptide(L)'
;MEDQLNLSMFRAYDIRTPSALLTPELTERLARAEAFYIREVLGAPRVVVAHDARRTGPQHLTVTIDAFRAAGLDVVYLPGASSTSYFLLRGDASSAVRRGDRRRLP
;
A
#
# COMPACT_ATOMS: atom_id res chain seq x y z
N MET A 1 27.73 13.84 -0.77
CA MET A 1 26.62 13.84 0.22
C MET A 1 25.26 13.96 -0.50
N GLU A 2 25.13 13.42 -1.72
CA GLU A 2 23.99 13.73 -2.61
C GLU A 2 23.02 12.56 -2.83
N ASP A 3 23.36 11.34 -2.43
CA ASP A 3 22.54 10.16 -2.79
C ASP A 3 21.68 9.59 -1.64
N GLN A 4 21.58 10.30 -0.49
CA GLN A 4 20.73 9.85 0.62
C GLN A 4 19.23 9.91 0.31
N LEU A 5 18.82 10.84 -0.57
CA LEU A 5 17.41 11.03 -0.91
C LEU A 5 16.95 10.16 -2.08
N ASN A 6 17.88 9.58 -2.83
CA ASN A 6 17.61 8.75 -4.02
C ASN A 6 16.54 9.38 -4.95
N LEU A 7 16.69 10.67 -5.29
CA LEU A 7 15.68 11.40 -6.07
C LEU A 7 15.44 10.80 -7.47
N SER A 8 16.41 10.02 -7.98
CA SER A 8 16.28 9.29 -9.24
C SER A 8 15.13 8.26 -9.25
N MET A 9 14.58 7.92 -8.08
CA MET A 9 13.48 6.98 -7.97
C MET A 9 12.15 7.51 -8.50
N PHE A 10 11.95 8.83 -8.53
CA PHE A 10 10.73 9.44 -9.04
C PHE A 10 10.79 9.46 -10.57
N ARG A 11 10.02 8.56 -11.20
CA ARG A 11 9.87 8.50 -12.66
C ARG A 11 8.59 9.24 -13.06
N ALA A 12 8.36 9.37 -14.36
CA ALA A 12 7.23 10.12 -14.89
C ALA A 12 5.85 9.61 -14.42
N TYR A 13 5.73 8.31 -14.12
CA TYR A 13 4.44 7.67 -13.83
C TYR A 13 4.38 6.97 -12.47
N ASP A 14 5.54 6.65 -11.89
CA ASP A 14 5.63 5.90 -10.65
C ASP A 14 6.97 6.12 -9.94
N ILE A 15 7.08 5.59 -8.73
CA ILE A 15 8.30 5.58 -7.94
C ILE A 15 8.94 4.19 -8.08
N ARG A 16 10.15 4.13 -8.64
CA ARG A 16 10.89 2.89 -8.86
C ARG A 16 12.35 3.04 -8.49
N THR A 17 12.81 2.11 -7.66
CA THR A 17 14.21 2.02 -7.25
C THR A 17 14.64 0.57 -7.08
N PRO A 18 15.92 0.23 -7.28
CA PRO A 18 16.47 -1.04 -6.82
C PRO A 18 16.16 -1.28 -5.35
N SER A 19 15.77 -2.52 -4.99
CA SER A 19 15.36 -2.87 -3.62
C SER A 19 16.43 -2.55 -2.57
N ALA A 20 17.72 -2.62 -2.93
CA ALA A 20 18.82 -2.31 -2.03
C ALA A 20 18.87 -0.83 -1.61
N LEU A 21 18.29 0.07 -2.42
CA LEU A 21 18.24 1.50 -2.16
C LEU A 21 16.94 1.93 -1.46
N LEU A 22 15.94 1.05 -1.37
CA LEU A 22 14.70 1.31 -0.64
C LEU A 22 14.88 0.92 0.83
N THR A 23 15.58 1.77 1.58
CA THR A 23 15.81 1.54 3.01
C THR A 23 14.50 1.60 3.80
N PRO A 24 14.43 1.01 5.01
CA PRO A 24 13.25 1.11 5.88
C PRO A 24 12.87 2.57 6.20
N GLU A 25 13.85 3.42 6.46
CA GLU A 25 13.64 4.85 6.71
C GLU A 25 13.05 5.57 5.48
N LEU A 26 13.58 5.29 4.29
CA LEU A 26 13.07 5.87 3.05
C LEU A 26 11.65 5.39 2.75
N THR A 27 11.36 4.10 3.00
CA THR A 27 10.02 3.52 2.88
C THR A 27 9.03 4.27 3.77
N GLU A 28 9.37 4.47 5.05
CA GLU A 28 8.50 5.14 6.01
C GLU A 28 8.28 6.61 5.65
N ARG A 29 9.33 7.31 5.18
CA ARG A 29 9.23 8.69 4.69
C ARG A 29 8.31 8.80 3.47
N LEU A 30 8.44 7.89 2.52
CA LEU A 30 7.56 7.82 1.35
C LEU A 30 6.11 7.55 1.76
N ALA A 31 5.87 6.57 2.63
CA ALA A 31 4.54 6.23 3.10
C ALA A 31 3.86 7.41 3.82
N ARG A 32 4.59 8.15 4.66
CA ARG A 32 4.04 9.36 5.31
C ARG A 32 3.70 10.46 4.31
N ALA A 33 4.56 10.70 3.33
CA ALA A 33 4.33 11.70 2.30
C ALA A 33 3.12 11.36 1.43
N GLU A 34 2.98 10.08 1.06
CA GLU A 34 1.84 9.57 0.29
C GLU A 34 0.54 9.65 1.11
N ALA A 35 0.57 9.30 2.40
CA ALA A 35 -0.58 9.43 3.28
C ALA A 35 -1.10 10.88 3.37
N PHE A 36 -0.17 11.83 3.56
CA PHE A 36 -0.50 13.25 3.59
C PHE A 36 -1.13 13.69 2.27
N TYR A 37 -0.54 13.31 1.13
CA TYR A 37 -1.07 13.66 -0.18
C TYR A 37 -2.49 13.10 -0.40
N ILE A 38 -2.72 11.83 -0.07
CA ILE A 38 -4.03 11.19 -0.20
C ILE A 38 -5.08 11.89 0.66
N ARG A 39 -4.76 12.22 1.91
CA ARG A 39 -5.70 12.85 2.84
C ARG A 39 -5.96 14.31 2.50
N GLU A 40 -4.90 15.11 2.39
CA GLU A 40 -4.99 16.57 2.39
C GLU A 40 -5.14 17.15 0.98
N VAL A 41 -4.57 16.50 -0.03
CA VAL A 41 -4.58 17.01 -1.41
C VAL A 41 -5.67 16.34 -2.25
N LEU A 42 -5.78 15.00 -2.18
CA LEU A 42 -6.85 14.28 -2.88
C LEU A 42 -8.18 14.30 -2.10
N GLY A 43 -8.16 14.56 -0.80
CA GLY A 43 -9.37 14.54 0.04
C GLY A 43 -9.99 13.15 0.19
N ALA A 44 -9.22 12.08 -0.03
CA ALA A 44 -9.73 10.71 -0.01
C ALA A 44 -9.69 10.15 1.42
N PRO A 45 -10.84 9.73 2.00
CA PRO A 45 -10.89 9.26 3.39
C PRO A 45 -10.48 7.79 3.55
N ARG A 46 -10.47 7.02 2.46
CA ARG A 46 -10.21 5.58 2.43
C ARG A 46 -9.27 5.21 1.29
N VAL A 47 -8.38 4.27 1.54
CA VAL A 47 -7.41 3.76 0.57
C VAL A 47 -7.29 2.24 0.64
N VAL A 48 -7.06 1.63 -0.53
CA VAL A 48 -6.73 0.22 -0.64
C VAL A 48 -5.23 0.07 -0.88
N VAL A 49 -4.56 -0.77 -0.10
CA VAL A 49 -3.12 -1.03 -0.24
C VAL A 49 -2.87 -2.51 -0.52
N ALA A 50 -1.98 -2.80 -1.47
CA ALA A 50 -1.58 -4.15 -1.86
C ALA A 50 -0.09 -4.16 -2.24
N HIS A 51 0.48 -5.36 -2.35
CA HIS A 51 1.85 -5.56 -2.81
C HIS A 51 1.93 -6.70 -3.84
N ASP A 52 3.01 -6.77 -4.60
CA ASP A 52 3.26 -7.87 -5.54
C ASP A 52 4.00 -9.04 -4.88
N ALA A 53 4.39 -10.05 -5.64
CA ALA A 53 5.04 -11.24 -5.09
C ALA A 53 6.52 -11.05 -4.66
N ARG A 54 7.04 -9.81 -4.61
CA ARG A 54 8.41 -9.58 -4.14
C ARG A 54 8.55 -9.93 -2.65
N ARG A 55 9.69 -10.53 -2.30
CA ARG A 55 10.00 -10.95 -0.92
C ARG A 55 9.89 -9.82 0.11
N THR A 56 10.23 -8.60 -0.27
CA THR A 56 10.14 -7.42 0.61
C THR A 56 8.75 -6.79 0.65
N GLY A 57 7.83 -7.22 -0.22
CA GLY A 57 6.47 -6.68 -0.34
C GLY A 57 5.69 -6.66 0.98
N PRO A 58 5.62 -7.78 1.73
CA PRO A 58 4.91 -7.79 3.02
C PRO A 58 5.44 -6.76 4.02
N GLN A 59 6.77 -6.56 4.07
CA GLN A 59 7.38 -5.59 4.97
C GLN A 59 6.98 -4.16 4.60
N HIS A 60 7.07 -3.80 3.31
CA HIS A 60 6.67 -2.48 2.85
C HIS A 60 5.16 -2.25 3.05
N LEU A 61 4.33 -3.28 2.82
CA LEU A 61 2.90 -3.22 3.07
C LEU A 61 2.60 -2.84 4.54
N THR A 62 3.25 -3.50 5.50
CA THR A 62 3.07 -3.19 6.93
C THR A 62 3.42 -1.73 7.24
N VAL A 63 4.59 -1.26 6.79
CA VAL A 63 5.03 0.13 7.02
C VAL A 63 4.04 1.13 6.41
N THR A 64 3.52 0.87 5.20
CA THR A 64 2.53 1.73 4.54
C THR A 64 1.21 1.76 5.30
N ILE A 65 0.71 0.61 5.75
CA ILE A 65 -0.54 0.54 6.54
C ILE A 65 -0.42 1.36 7.82
N ASP A 66 0.69 1.21 8.56
CA ASP A 66 0.90 1.90 9.82
C ASP A 66 0.97 3.42 9.62
N ALA A 67 1.71 3.88 8.61
CA ALA A 67 1.81 5.29 8.29
C ALA A 67 0.46 5.89 7.84
N PHE A 68 -0.29 5.17 7.01
CA PHE A 68 -1.58 5.63 6.49
C PHE A 68 -2.62 5.73 7.61
N ARG A 69 -2.66 4.73 8.50
CA ARG A 69 -3.53 4.76 9.69
C ARG A 69 -3.16 5.87 10.65
N ALA A 70 -1.86 6.10 10.88
CA ALA A 70 -1.39 7.20 11.73
C ALA A 70 -1.79 8.58 11.16
N ALA A 71 -1.90 8.71 9.83
CA ALA A 71 -2.43 9.90 9.17
C ALA A 71 -3.96 10.03 9.23
N GLY A 72 -4.68 9.03 9.74
CA GLY A 72 -6.13 9.03 9.88
C GLY A 72 -6.90 8.52 8.66
N LEU A 73 -6.23 7.81 7.73
CA LEU A 73 -6.90 7.15 6.60
C LEU A 73 -7.56 5.84 7.05
N ASP A 74 -8.73 5.55 6.48
CA ASP A 74 -9.30 4.21 6.56
C ASP A 74 -8.58 3.29 5.55
N VAL A 75 -7.85 2.31 6.05
CA VAL A 75 -6.98 1.46 5.24
C VAL A 75 -7.58 0.06 5.11
N VAL A 76 -7.92 -0.30 3.88
CA VAL A 76 -8.22 -1.69 3.49
C VAL A 76 -6.97 -2.26 2.86
N TYR A 77 -6.47 -3.41 3.33
CA TYR A 77 -5.26 -4.01 2.78
C TYR A 77 -5.50 -5.44 2.30
N LEU A 78 -4.71 -5.84 1.31
CA LEU A 78 -4.70 -7.18 0.77
C LEU A 78 -3.38 -7.87 1.18
N PRO A 79 -3.41 -8.88 2.07
CA PRO A 79 -2.20 -9.48 2.62
C PRO A 79 -1.48 -10.42 1.64
N GLY A 80 -2.16 -10.83 0.57
CA GLY A 80 -1.58 -11.66 -0.49
C GLY A 80 -0.99 -10.82 -1.61
N ALA A 81 -0.01 -11.40 -2.31
CA ALA A 81 0.52 -10.80 -3.52
C ALA A 81 -0.57 -10.59 -4.58
N SER A 82 -0.59 -9.42 -5.20
CA SER A 82 -1.47 -9.08 -6.31
C SER A 82 -0.71 -8.37 -7.42
N SER A 83 -1.04 -8.71 -8.66
CA SER A 83 -0.43 -8.15 -9.87
C SER A 83 -1.40 -7.26 -10.67
N THR A 84 -2.65 -7.11 -10.24
CA THR A 84 -3.68 -6.38 -10.97
C THR A 84 -3.92 -5.02 -10.36
N SER A 85 -3.94 -3.97 -11.19
CA SER A 85 -4.35 -2.62 -10.77
C SER A 85 -5.80 -2.65 -10.28
N TYR A 86 -6.01 -2.40 -8.98
CA TYR A 86 -7.31 -2.48 -8.32
C TYR A 86 -8.26 -1.30 -8.62
N PHE A 87 -8.20 -0.77 -9.84
CA PHE A 87 -9.23 0.15 -10.35
C PHE A 87 -10.64 -0.50 -10.30
N LEU A 88 -10.70 -1.84 -10.18
CA LEU A 88 -11.91 -2.65 -10.01
C LEU A 88 -12.47 -2.78 -8.58
N LEU A 89 -11.81 -2.27 -7.53
CA LEU A 89 -12.34 -2.31 -6.15
C LEU A 89 -13.36 -1.19 -5.86
N ARG A 90 -14.17 -0.84 -6.87
CA ARG A 90 -15.34 0.05 -6.74
C ARG A 90 -16.61 -0.75 -6.36
N GLY A 91 -16.44 -1.81 -5.59
CA GLY A 91 -17.53 -2.62 -5.04
C GLY A 91 -17.38 -2.66 -3.53
N ASP A 92 -18.47 -2.37 -2.82
CA ASP A 92 -18.56 -2.35 -1.36
C ASP A 92 -17.72 -3.47 -0.73
N ALA A 93 -16.65 -3.09 -0.03
CA ALA A 93 -15.76 -3.99 0.72
C ALA A 93 -16.48 -4.76 1.87
N SER A 94 -17.79 -4.57 2.03
CA SER A 94 -18.68 -5.28 2.95
C SER A 94 -18.83 -6.78 2.63
N SER A 95 -18.67 -7.19 1.37
CA SER A 95 -19.02 -8.56 0.95
C SER A 95 -17.89 -9.61 1.05
N ALA A 96 -16.64 -9.22 1.32
CA ALA A 96 -15.50 -10.16 1.29
C ALA A 96 -15.32 -11.00 2.57
N VAL A 97 -15.99 -10.66 3.69
CA VAL A 97 -15.83 -11.34 4.99
C VAL A 97 -16.80 -12.51 5.20
N ARG A 98 -17.74 -12.78 4.28
CA ARG A 98 -18.75 -13.85 4.45
C ARG A 98 -18.56 -15.06 3.52
N ARG A 99 -17.40 -15.72 3.57
CA ARG A 99 -17.30 -17.14 3.16
C ARG A 99 -16.49 -17.96 4.15
N GLY A 100 -17.16 -18.25 5.26
CA GLY A 100 -16.74 -19.21 6.26
C GLY A 100 -17.93 -19.98 6.82
N ASP A 101 -18.88 -20.41 5.97
CA ASP A 101 -19.90 -21.37 6.38
C ASP A 101 -19.54 -22.75 5.80
N ARG A 102 -18.75 -23.50 6.58
CA ARG A 102 -18.56 -24.94 6.38
C ARG A 102 -19.76 -25.65 6.99
N ARG A 103 -20.85 -25.79 6.24
CA ARG A 103 -21.84 -26.84 6.49
C ARG A 103 -22.32 -27.45 5.18
N ARG A 104 -22.37 -28.79 5.21
CA ARG A 104 -22.95 -29.73 4.23
C ARG A 104 -21.96 -30.24 3.17
N LEU A 105 -21.34 -31.37 3.52
CA LEU A 105 -21.19 -32.51 2.62
C LEU A 105 -21.99 -33.68 3.22
N PRO A 106 -22.53 -34.58 2.37
CA PRO A 106 -23.68 -35.45 2.65
C PRO A 106 -23.51 -36.41 3.82
#